data_AF-A0A7X8LRD3-F1
#
_entry.id   AF-A0A7X8LRD3-F1
#
_cell.length_a   1.000
_cell.length_b   1.000
_cell.length_c   1.000
_cell.angle_alpha   90.00
_cell.angle_beta   90.00
_cell.angle_gamma   90.00
#
_symmetry.space_group_name_H-M   'P 1'
#
loop_
_entity.id
_entity.type
_entity.pdbx_description
1 polymer ?
#
loop_
_entity_poly.entity_id
_entity_poly.type
_entity_poly.pdbx_seq_one_letter_code
_entity_poly.pdbx_strand_id
1 'polypeptide(L)'
;FLPQRERDWCSVQLWARDNTPVDAMFFTPMRLQGFRSFSRRSTVIEWLDGAAMHWAPGFEKEWVYRIGELYALTGGDVPENMRFDQSLRAQSFVRLGKKYGAGYVIDEGQEPLPFSLLYSEGGLKVYRLPGSQGAL
;
A
#
# COMPACT_ATOMS: atom_id res chain seq x y z
N PHE A 1 -19.84 16.30 -7.47
CA PHE A 1 -19.46 15.59 -6.24
C PHE A 1 -18.61 14.39 -6.61
N LEU A 2 -17.49 14.14 -5.91
CA LEU A 2 -16.65 12.95 -6.15
C LEU A 2 -17.45 11.67 -5.86
N PRO A 3 -17.26 10.56 -6.58
CA PRO A 3 -17.76 9.24 -6.19
C PRO A 3 -17.40 8.85 -4.74
N GLN A 4 -18.23 8.02 -4.09
CA GLN A 4 -18.00 7.62 -2.68
C GLN A 4 -16.62 7.01 -2.47
N ARG A 5 -16.20 6.08 -3.34
CA ARG A 5 -14.89 5.42 -3.23
C ARG A 5 -13.71 6.40 -3.28
N GLU A 6 -13.82 7.48 -4.04
CA GLU A 6 -12.79 8.53 -4.08
C GLU A 6 -12.77 9.37 -2.81
N ARG A 7 -13.95 9.60 -2.20
CA ARG A 7 -14.02 10.25 -0.88
C ARG A 7 -13.40 9.38 0.20
N ASP A 8 -13.68 8.08 0.21
CA ASP A 8 -13.12 7.14 1.18
C ASP A 8 -11.60 7.07 1.05
N TRP A 9 -11.10 7.03 -0.19
CA TRP A 9 -9.66 7.08 -0.46
C TRP A 9 -9.02 8.39 0.00
N CYS A 10 -9.70 9.52 -0.19
CA CYS A 10 -9.25 10.82 0.30
C CYS A 10 -9.21 10.83 1.84
N SER A 11 -10.23 10.31 2.52
CA SER A 11 -10.28 10.19 3.97
C SER A 11 -9.12 9.37 4.52
N VAL A 12 -8.79 8.23 3.91
CA VAL A 12 -7.62 7.41 4.31
C VAL A 12 -6.31 8.17 4.13
N GLN A 13 -6.16 8.91 3.03
CA GLN A 13 -4.97 9.74 2.82
C GLN A 13 -4.85 10.85 3.87
N LEU A 14 -5.93 11.57 4.16
CA LEU A 14 -5.95 12.62 5.18
C LEU A 14 -5.69 12.05 6.57
N TRP A 15 -6.26 10.89 6.90
CA TRP A 15 -5.96 10.19 8.14
C TRP A 15 -4.47 9.86 8.25
N ALA A 16 -3.85 9.33 7.19
CA ALA A 16 -2.42 9.01 7.19
C ALA A 16 -1.55 10.25 7.38
N ARG A 17 -1.93 11.39 6.80
CA ARG A 17 -1.25 12.68 6.97
C ARG A 17 -1.23 13.12 8.44
N ASP A 18 -2.35 12.97 9.13
CA ASP A 18 -2.57 13.56 10.45
C ASP A 18 -2.14 12.62 11.59
N ASN A 19 -2.05 11.30 11.33
CA ASN A 19 -1.85 10.27 12.37
C ASN A 19 -0.61 9.39 12.17
N THR A 20 0.29 9.73 11.25
CA THR A 20 1.56 8.98 11.07
C THR A 20 2.78 9.91 10.98
N PRO A 21 3.99 9.44 11.33
CA PRO A 21 5.23 10.20 11.14
C PRO A 21 5.43 10.65 9.69
N VAL A 22 6.09 11.80 9.47
CA VAL A 22 6.30 12.38 8.13
C VAL A 22 7.08 11.46 7.19
N ASP A 23 7.98 10.65 7.75
CA ASP A 23 8.81 9.67 7.06
C ASP A 23 8.13 8.28 6.96
N ALA A 24 6.87 8.15 7.37
CA ALA A 24 6.15 6.90 7.26
C ALA A 24 6.05 6.42 5.80
N MET A 25 6.27 5.10 5.65
CA MET A 25 6.25 4.40 4.37
C MET A 25 5.11 3.38 4.36
N PHE A 26 4.31 3.41 3.29
CA PHE A 26 3.08 2.63 3.15
C PHE A 26 3.16 1.62 2.00
N PHE A 27 2.51 0.47 2.20
CA PHE A 27 1.95 -0.31 1.12
C PHE A 27 0.53 0.17 0.81
N THR A 28 0.23 0.43 -0.46
CA THR A 28 -1.09 0.88 -0.92
C THR A 28 -1.74 -0.16 -1.84
N PRO A 29 -3.08 -0.18 -1.94
CA PRO A 29 -3.78 -1.06 -2.88
C PRO A 29 -3.43 -0.72 -4.33
N MET A 30 -3.15 -1.71 -5.18
CA MET A 30 -2.73 -1.46 -6.58
C MET A 30 -3.83 -0.84 -7.44
N ARG A 31 -5.09 -1.00 -7.07
CA ARG A 31 -6.22 -0.42 -7.79
C ARG A 31 -6.48 1.05 -7.42
N LEU A 32 -5.78 1.58 -6.43
CA LEU A 32 -5.89 2.97 -5.99
C LEU A 32 -4.54 3.67 -6.19
N GLN A 33 -4.60 4.93 -6.62
CA GLN A 33 -3.43 5.69 -7.02
C GLN A 33 -3.45 7.09 -6.42
N GLY A 34 -2.28 7.73 -6.40
CA GLY A 34 -2.12 9.11 -5.97
C GLY A 34 -2.12 9.28 -4.45
N PHE A 35 -1.80 8.22 -3.68
CA PHE A 35 -1.80 8.28 -2.21
C PHE A 35 -1.00 9.47 -1.67
N ARG A 36 0.12 9.79 -2.33
CA ARG A 36 1.03 10.87 -1.93
C ARG A 36 0.39 12.26 -1.97
N SER A 37 -0.71 12.43 -2.72
CA SER A 37 -1.34 13.73 -2.98
C SER A 37 -1.88 14.38 -1.71
N PHE A 38 -2.68 13.65 -0.93
CA PHE A 38 -3.26 14.18 0.31
C PHE A 38 -2.56 13.65 1.57
N SER A 39 -1.96 12.45 1.51
CA SER A 39 -1.27 11.88 2.67
C SER A 39 0.04 12.58 2.99
N ARG A 40 0.75 13.08 1.97
CA ARG A 40 2.13 13.55 2.11
C ARG A 40 3.03 12.50 2.79
N ARG A 41 2.78 11.21 2.52
CA ARG A 41 3.58 10.07 2.97
C ARG A 41 4.11 9.30 1.79
N SER A 42 5.23 8.61 2.00
CA SER A 42 5.84 7.81 0.95
C SER A 42 5.10 6.47 0.80
N THR A 43 5.14 5.92 -0.42
CA THR A 43 4.73 4.54 -0.69
C THR A 43 5.89 3.78 -1.28
N VAL A 44 5.89 2.46 -1.09
CA VAL A 44 6.94 1.58 -1.64
C VAL A 44 6.94 1.63 -3.16
N ILE A 45 5.75 1.58 -3.75
CA ILE A 45 5.51 1.77 -5.18
C ILE A 45 4.02 2.02 -5.41
N GLU A 46 3.68 2.78 -6.45
CA GLU A 46 2.35 2.86 -7.05
C GLU A 46 2.43 2.44 -8.53
N TRP A 47 1.31 2.02 -9.14
CA TRP A 47 1.30 1.63 -10.55
C TRP A 47 1.73 2.81 -11.43
N LEU A 48 1.20 4.01 -11.14
CA LEU A 48 1.51 5.23 -11.89
C LEU A 48 2.96 5.70 -11.72
N ASP A 49 3.72 5.21 -10.73
CA ASP A 49 5.15 5.51 -10.61
C ASP A 49 5.91 5.03 -11.86
N GLY A 50 5.38 4.01 -12.56
CA GLY A 50 5.98 3.47 -13.79
C GLY A 50 6.14 4.50 -14.90
N ALA A 51 5.32 5.56 -14.93
CA ALA A 51 5.46 6.65 -15.89
C ALA A 51 6.87 7.27 -15.87
N ALA A 52 7.57 7.20 -14.74
CA ALA A 52 8.92 7.71 -14.60
C ALA A 52 9.93 7.10 -15.57
N MET A 53 9.68 5.92 -16.13
CA MET A 53 10.53 5.33 -17.16
C MET A 53 10.69 6.22 -18.41
N HIS A 54 9.74 7.12 -18.67
CA HIS A 54 9.82 8.04 -19.82
C HIS A 54 10.88 9.15 -19.64
N TRP A 55 11.31 9.44 -18.41
CA TRP A 55 12.31 10.49 -18.13
C TRP A 55 13.46 10.02 -17.23
N ALA A 56 13.42 8.78 -16.73
CA ALA A 56 14.48 8.14 -15.97
C ALA A 56 14.76 6.72 -16.50
N PRO A 57 15.57 6.59 -17.57
CA PRO A 57 15.91 5.28 -18.14
C PRO A 57 16.50 4.33 -17.08
N GLY A 58 16.01 3.09 -17.02
CA GLY A 58 16.40 2.10 -16.04
C GLY A 58 15.45 1.99 -14.85
N PHE A 59 14.60 2.99 -14.61
CA PHE A 59 13.60 2.96 -13.54
C PHE A 59 12.59 1.82 -13.70
N GLU A 60 12.28 1.42 -14.94
CA GLU A 60 11.36 0.34 -15.26
C GLU A 60 11.75 -0.99 -14.59
N LYS A 61 13.05 -1.24 -14.40
CA LYS A 61 13.55 -2.49 -13.79
C LYS A 61 13.13 -2.58 -12.33
N GLU A 62 13.35 -1.52 -11.57
CA GLU A 62 12.97 -1.47 -10.17
C GLU A 62 11.45 -1.41 -10.00
N TRP A 63 10.76 -0.67 -10.88
CA TRP A 63 9.31 -0.61 -10.88
C TRP A 63 8.67 -1.99 -11.12
N VAL A 64 9.07 -2.72 -12.18
CA VAL A 64 8.57 -4.08 -12.47
C VAL A 64 8.87 -5.02 -11.30
N TYR A 65 10.07 -4.93 -10.71
CA TYR A 65 10.46 -5.77 -9.59
C TYR A 65 9.58 -5.54 -8.36
N ARG A 66 9.35 -4.29 -7.95
CA ARG A 66 8.49 -3.95 -6.80
C ARG A 66 7.03 -4.28 -7.06
N ILE A 67 6.53 -4.00 -8.27
CA ILE A 67 5.17 -4.38 -8.65
C ILE A 67 5.03 -5.91 -8.57
N GLY A 68 5.98 -6.68 -9.09
CA GLY A 68 5.94 -8.16 -9.01
C GLY A 68 5.85 -8.71 -7.59
N GLU A 69 6.50 -8.08 -6.61
CA GLU A 69 6.41 -8.50 -5.20
C GLU A 69 5.10 -8.11 -4.51
N LEU A 70 4.46 -7.01 -4.94
CA LEU A 70 3.34 -6.40 -4.23
C LEU A 70 1.98 -6.64 -4.89
N TYR A 71 1.94 -6.87 -6.20
CA TYR A 71 0.70 -6.85 -6.97
C TYR A 71 -0.32 -7.87 -6.47
N ALA A 72 0.12 -9.12 -6.25
CA ALA A 72 -0.76 -10.17 -5.72
C ALA A 72 -1.13 -9.96 -4.24
N LEU A 73 -0.31 -9.26 -3.46
CA LEU A 73 -0.56 -9.01 -2.04
C LEU A 73 -1.60 -7.92 -1.80
N THR A 74 -1.69 -6.96 -2.72
CA THR A 74 -2.44 -5.70 -2.57
C THR A 74 -3.65 -5.62 -3.50
N GLY A 75 -4.15 -6.77 -3.97
CA GLY A 75 -5.42 -6.88 -4.69
C GLY A 75 -5.33 -6.63 -6.20
N GLY A 76 -4.14 -6.66 -6.79
CA GLY A 76 -3.99 -6.66 -8.25
C GLY A 76 -4.64 -7.89 -8.88
N ASP A 77 -5.27 -7.71 -10.04
CA ASP A 77 -5.88 -8.80 -10.80
C ASP A 77 -4.77 -9.70 -11.37
N VAL A 78 -4.40 -10.75 -10.63
CA VAL A 78 -3.44 -11.75 -11.08
C VAL A 78 -4.15 -12.90 -11.79
N PRO A 79 -3.61 -13.42 -12.90
CA PRO A 79 -4.07 -14.66 -13.52
C PRO A 79 -4.16 -15.80 -12.49
N GLU A 80 -5.09 -16.75 -12.69
CA GLU A 80 -5.37 -17.82 -11.71
C GLU A 80 -4.14 -18.68 -11.37
N ASN A 81 -3.23 -18.87 -12.33
CA ASN A 81 -1.96 -19.59 -12.15
C ASN A 81 -0.89 -18.78 -11.38
N MET A 82 -1.13 -17.49 -11.12
CA MET A 82 -0.33 -16.62 -10.24
C MET A 82 -1.04 -16.35 -8.91
N ARG A 83 -2.08 -17.13 -8.58
CA ARG A 83 -2.75 -17.03 -7.28
C ARG A 83 -1.73 -17.16 -6.16
N PHE A 84 -1.63 -16.08 -5.39
CA PHE A 84 -0.81 -16.03 -4.21
C PHE A 84 -1.48 -16.81 -3.07
N ASP A 85 -0.70 -17.65 -2.40
CA ASP A 85 -1.15 -18.38 -1.21
C ASP A 85 -1.49 -17.37 -0.09
N GLN A 86 -2.79 -17.16 0.12
CA GLN A 86 -3.30 -16.20 1.09
C GLN A 86 -2.80 -16.46 2.51
N SER A 87 -2.45 -17.70 2.86
CA SER A 87 -1.88 -18.03 4.17
C SER A 87 -0.52 -17.35 4.42
N LEU A 88 0.21 -17.02 3.34
CA LEU A 88 1.51 -16.34 3.40
C LEU A 88 1.42 -14.82 3.33
N ARG A 89 0.19 -14.25 3.22
CA ARG A 89 -0.02 -12.83 2.94
C ARG A 89 0.52 -11.93 4.03
N ALA A 90 0.14 -12.21 5.28
CA ALA A 90 0.61 -11.46 6.44
C ALA A 90 2.14 -11.55 6.59
N GLN A 91 2.69 -12.77 6.48
CA GLN A 91 4.15 -12.97 6.55
C GLN A 91 4.89 -12.21 5.45
N SER A 92 4.32 -12.15 4.25
CA SER A 92 4.91 -11.42 3.12
C SER A 92 4.92 -9.91 3.35
N PHE A 93 3.85 -9.33 3.89
CA PHE A 93 3.87 -7.92 4.29
C PHE A 93 4.91 -7.62 5.36
N VAL A 94 5.09 -8.49 6.36
CA VAL A 94 6.15 -8.32 7.38
C VAL A 94 7.54 -8.38 6.75
N ARG A 95 7.80 -9.36 5.89
CA ARG A 95 9.09 -9.51 5.20
C ARG A 95 9.41 -8.30 4.31
N LEU A 96 8.44 -7.90 3.48
CA LEU A 96 8.61 -6.76 2.58
C LEU A 96 8.66 -5.43 3.34
N GLY A 97 7.94 -5.32 4.47
CA GLY A 97 8.02 -4.16 5.36
C GLY A 97 9.45 -3.94 5.84
N LYS A 98 10.14 -5.00 6.27
CA LYS A 98 11.58 -4.93 6.62
C LYS A 98 12.45 -4.54 5.43
N LYS A 99 12.19 -5.11 4.25
CA LYS A 99 12.96 -4.85 3.02
C LYS A 99 12.87 -3.40 2.56
N TYR A 100 11.67 -2.82 2.60
CA TYR A 100 11.38 -1.50 2.04
C TYR A 100 11.22 -0.39 3.07
N GLY A 101 11.37 -0.70 4.37
CA GLY A 101 11.12 0.24 5.45
C GLY A 101 9.64 0.62 5.61
N ALA A 102 8.72 -0.16 5.05
CA ALA A 102 7.30 0.11 5.19
C ALA A 102 6.81 -0.29 6.58
N GLY A 103 6.09 0.63 7.23
CA GLY A 103 5.52 0.44 8.57
C GLY A 103 4.01 0.22 8.57
N TYR A 104 3.36 0.45 7.44
CA TYR A 104 1.90 0.50 7.32
C TYR A 104 1.41 -0.19 6.05
N VAL A 105 0.21 -0.78 6.12
CA VAL A 105 -0.50 -1.36 4.98
C VAL A 105 -1.88 -0.73 4.91
N ILE A 106 -2.28 -0.26 3.73
CA ILE A 106 -3.67 0.03 3.42
C ILE A 106 -4.21 -1.14 2.60
N ASP A 107 -5.28 -1.76 3.09
CA ASP A 107 -5.84 -2.98 2.54
C ASP A 107 -7.30 -2.82 2.09
N GLU A 108 -7.60 -3.34 0.90
CA GLU A 108 -8.96 -3.53 0.35
C GLU A 108 -9.44 -4.99 0.50
N GLY A 109 -8.65 -5.84 1.17
CA GLY A 109 -8.92 -7.26 1.36
C GLY A 109 -10.18 -7.56 2.18
N GLN A 110 -10.90 -8.60 1.76
CA GLN A 110 -12.06 -9.15 2.46
C GLN A 110 -11.63 -9.70 3.83
N GLU A 111 -10.61 -10.56 3.83
CA GLU A 111 -10.03 -11.14 5.04
C GLU A 111 -9.15 -10.12 5.79
N PRO A 112 -9.44 -9.83 7.07
CA PRO A 112 -8.61 -8.95 7.88
C PRO A 112 -7.17 -9.48 8.01
N LEU A 113 -6.21 -8.56 8.00
CA LEU A 113 -4.82 -8.89 8.33
C LEU A 113 -4.69 -9.02 9.85
N PRO A 114 -3.88 -9.96 10.38
CA PRO A 114 -3.67 -10.15 11.81
C PRO A 114 -2.71 -9.10 12.40
N PHE A 115 -2.97 -7.83 12.10
CA PHE A 115 -2.15 -6.67 12.47
C PHE A 115 -3.01 -5.66 13.26
N SER A 116 -2.36 -4.69 13.90
CA SER A 116 -3.08 -3.62 14.60
C SER A 116 -3.81 -2.72 13.59
N LEU A 117 -5.14 -2.82 13.55
CA LEU A 117 -6.01 -1.92 12.79
C LEU A 117 -6.00 -0.54 13.45
N LEU A 118 -5.64 0.49 12.70
CA LEU A 118 -5.56 1.87 13.17
C LEU A 118 -6.73 2.73 12.68
N TYR A 119 -7.25 2.44 11.48
CA TYR A 119 -8.33 3.19 10.86
C TYR A 119 -9.05 2.36 9.80
N SER A 120 -10.33 2.65 9.55
CA SER A 120 -11.02 2.12 8.38
C SER A 120 -12.07 3.08 7.85
N GLU A 121 -12.23 3.12 6.53
CA GLU A 121 -13.23 3.94 5.84
C GLU A 121 -13.60 3.27 4.52
N GLY A 122 -14.89 3.20 4.18
CA GLY A 122 -15.33 2.69 2.87
C GLY A 122 -14.81 1.30 2.45
N GLY A 123 -14.51 0.42 3.42
CA GLY A 123 -13.90 -0.90 3.17
C GLY A 123 -12.38 -0.92 3.10
N LEU A 124 -11.73 0.26 3.08
CA LEU A 124 -10.28 0.40 3.25
C LEU A 124 -9.91 0.28 4.72
N LYS A 125 -8.84 -0.46 5.01
CA LYS A 125 -8.34 -0.69 6.37
C LYS A 125 -6.88 -0.30 6.45
N VAL A 126 -6.51 0.50 7.43
CA VAL A 126 -5.11 0.90 7.67
C VAL A 126 -4.56 0.12 8.84
N TYR A 127 -3.53 -0.67 8.58
CA TYR A 127 -2.86 -1.49 9.58
C TYR A 127 -1.44 -1.02 9.84
N ARG A 128 -0.98 -1.22 11.07
CA ARG A 128 0.43 -1.12 11.44
C ARG A 128 1.10 -2.48 11.33
N LEU A 129 2.27 -2.54 10.68
CA LEU A 129 3.08 -3.75 10.63
C LEU A 129 3.77 -4.03 11.96
N PRO A 130 3.90 -5.30 12.37
CA PRO A 130 4.67 -5.67 13.56
C PRO A 130 6.12 -5.16 13.49
N GLY A 131 6.60 -4.54 14.57
CA GLY A 131 7.96 -4.05 14.68
C GLY A 131 8.25 -2.70 14.00
N SER A 132 7.25 -2.04 13.40
CA SER A 132 7.40 -0.65 12.97
C SER A 132 7.19 0.32 14.14
N GLN A 133 8.16 1.23 14.36
CA GLN A 133 8.00 2.33 15.31
C GLN A 133 7.26 3.49 14.62
N GLY A 134 6.27 4.04 15.29
CA GLY A 134 5.53 5.23 14.84
C GLY A 134 4.53 5.65 15.93
N ALA A 135 4.36 6.94 16.21
CA ALA A 135 3.38 7.37 17.22
C ALA A 135 1.94 7.00 16.80
N LEU A 136 1.05 6.87 17.78
CA LEU A 136 -0.40 6.69 17.60
C LEU A 136 -1.08 8.03 17.35
#